data_AF-A0A9X5X8R5-F1
#
_entry.id   AF-A0A9X5X8R5-F1
#
_cell.length_a   1.000
_cell.length_b   1.000
_cell.length_c   1.000
_cell.angle_alpha   90.00
_cell.angle_beta   90.00
_cell.angle_gamma   90.00
#
_symmetry.space_group_name_H-M   'P 1'
#
loop_
_entity.id
_entity.type
_entity.pdbx_description
1 polymer ?
#
loop_
_entity_poly.entity_id
_entity_poly.type
_entity_poly.pdbx_seq_one_letter_code
_entity_poly.pdbx_strand_id
1 'polypeptide(L)'
;MVQHPTDEDLLARVLVPYKDHCTYLRSAVVTESDAGRAVARCEFAIPESCYIDDTGHLNSVEVNICYNQMMYYLVAKSVKEGLGTGFESWTLDDFWKRQLPDILIARFASNFRRPVNPRAFSG
;
A
#
# COMPACT_ATOMS: atom_id res chain seq x y z
N MET A 1 5.47 17.93 11.33
CA MET A 1 4.55 17.15 10.47
C MET A 1 3.76 16.20 11.36
N VAL A 2 2.43 16.16 11.20
CA VAL A 2 1.59 15.22 11.94
C VAL A 2 1.78 13.83 11.35
N GLN A 3 1.99 12.83 12.20
CA GLN A 3 2.11 11.44 11.81
C GLN A 3 0.86 10.69 12.26
N HIS A 4 0.32 9.88 11.36
CA HIS A 4 -0.78 8.98 11.61
C HIS A 4 -0.19 7.56 11.63
N PRO A 5 -0.19 6.88 12.79
CA PRO A 5 0.31 5.52 12.88
C PRO A 5 -0.57 4.55 12.07
N THR A 6 -0.16 3.29 12.00
CA THR A 6 -0.98 2.24 11.40
C THR A 6 -2.35 2.20 12.07
N ASP A 7 -3.38 2.23 11.24
CA ASP A 7 -4.77 2.07 11.61
C ASP A 7 -5.15 0.64 11.24
N GLU A 8 -5.07 -0.27 12.22
CA GLU A 8 -5.17 -1.71 11.97
C GLU A 8 -6.53 -2.11 11.39
N ASP A 9 -7.62 -1.48 11.86
CA ASP A 9 -8.97 -1.74 11.34
C ASP A 9 -9.11 -1.26 9.88
N LEU A 10 -8.55 -0.08 9.57
CA LEU A 10 -8.54 0.42 8.20
C LEU A 10 -7.67 -0.46 7.30
N LEU A 11 -6.47 -0.85 7.77
CA LEU A 11 -5.54 -1.70 7.04
C LEU A 11 -6.20 -3.05 6.71
N ALA A 12 -6.79 -3.71 7.70
CA ALA A 12 -7.50 -4.96 7.51
C ALA A 12 -8.61 -4.82 6.46
N ARG A 13 -9.40 -3.74 6.51
CA ARG A 13 -10.47 -3.48 5.54
C ARG A 13 -9.96 -3.18 4.14
N VAL A 14 -8.88 -2.40 4.01
CA VAL A 14 -8.21 -2.11 2.72
C VAL A 14 -7.72 -3.39 2.06
N LEU A 15 -7.23 -4.35 2.85
CA LEU A 15 -6.63 -5.57 2.33
C LEU A 15 -7.63 -6.69 2.02
N VAL A 16 -8.93 -6.52 2.34
CA VAL A 16 -10.01 -7.50 2.06
C VAL A 16 -9.99 -8.08 0.63
N PRO A 17 -9.70 -7.31 -0.44
CA PRO A 17 -9.67 -7.87 -1.79
C PRO A 17 -8.49 -8.81 -2.08
N TYR A 18 -7.43 -8.75 -1.29
CA TYR A 18 -6.28 -9.63 -1.44
C TYR A 18 -6.59 -10.98 -0.79
N LYS A 19 -6.09 -12.08 -1.38
CA LYS A 19 -6.22 -13.40 -0.77
C LYS A 19 -5.52 -13.41 0.60
N ASP A 20 -5.98 -14.26 1.52
CA ASP A 20 -5.45 -14.32 2.89
C ASP A 20 -3.91 -14.43 2.94
N HIS A 21 -3.33 -15.31 2.12
CA HIS A 21 -1.88 -15.51 1.99
C HIS A 21 -1.16 -14.47 1.08
N CYS A 22 -1.87 -13.42 0.65
CA CYS A 22 -1.37 -12.33 -0.19
C CYS A 22 -1.39 -10.98 0.53
N THR A 23 -1.52 -10.95 1.86
CA THR A 23 -1.50 -9.72 2.67
C THR A 23 -0.07 -9.42 3.14
N TYR A 24 0.62 -8.54 2.40
CA TYR A 24 2.06 -8.33 2.54
C TYR A 24 2.42 -7.07 3.30
N LEU A 25 1.58 -6.03 3.25
CA LEU A 25 1.72 -4.80 4.03
C LEU A 25 1.45 -5.08 5.53
N ARG A 26 2.45 -4.81 6.39
CA ARG A 26 2.38 -5.09 7.83
C ARG A 26 2.11 -3.85 8.66
N SER A 27 2.66 -2.71 8.26
CA SER A 27 2.44 -1.44 8.94
C SER A 27 2.61 -0.30 7.94
N ALA A 28 1.97 0.82 8.22
CA ALA A 28 2.04 2.00 7.37
C ALA A 28 1.80 3.27 8.20
N VAL A 29 2.87 4.06 8.35
CA VAL A 29 2.81 5.39 8.97
C VAL A 29 2.60 6.43 7.88
N VAL A 30 1.51 7.18 7.98
CA VAL A 30 1.17 8.24 7.02
C VAL A 30 1.54 9.60 7.61
N THR A 31 2.23 10.43 6.83
CA THR A 31 2.65 11.78 7.21
C THR A 31 2.17 12.76 6.16
N GLU A 32 1.62 13.89 6.58
CA GLU A 32 1.39 15.02 5.69
C GLU A 32 2.67 15.85 5.56
N SER A 33 3.16 15.98 4.33
CA SER A 33 4.31 16.85 4.02
C SER A 33 3.88 18.32 3.96
N ASP A 34 4.84 19.21 4.20
CA ASP A 34 4.63 20.67 4.15
C ASP A 34 4.10 21.19 2.79
N ALA A 35 4.21 20.37 1.74
CA ALA A 35 3.70 20.67 0.40
C ALA A 35 2.24 20.19 0.16
N GLY A 36 1.51 19.80 1.21
CA GLY A 36 0.13 19.31 1.08
C GLY A 36 0.03 17.97 0.35
N ARG A 37 1.04 17.10 0.52
CA ARG A 37 1.05 15.72 -0.01
C ARG A 37 1.18 14.73 1.13
N ALA A 38 0.38 13.67 1.10
CA ALA A 38 0.51 12.56 2.03
C ALA A 38 1.61 11.58 1.57
N VAL A 39 2.37 11.05 2.51
CA VAL A 39 3.45 10.07 2.29
C VAL A 39 3.24 8.91 3.24
N ALA A 40 3.37 7.67 2.75
CA ALA A 40 3.38 6.48 3.58
C ALA A 40 4.81 5.94 3.72
N ARG A 41 5.17 5.51 4.94
CA ARG A 41 6.34 4.68 5.22
C ARG A 41 5.85 3.33 5.73
N CYS A 42 6.29 2.25 5.10
CA CYS A 42 5.69 0.94 5.27
C CYS A 42 6.71 -0.16 5.59
N GLU A 43 6.26 -1.19 6.30
CA GLU A 43 6.98 -2.45 6.48
C GLU A 43 6.20 -3.58 5.81
N PHE A 44 6.92 -4.51 5.16
CA PHE A 44 6.35 -5.62 4.41
C PHE A 44 7.02 -6.94 4.76
N ALA A 45 6.26 -8.03 4.65
CA ALA A 45 6.79 -9.38 4.75
C ALA A 45 6.00 -10.37 3.90
N ILE A 46 6.71 -11.09 3.03
CA ILE A 46 6.18 -12.13 2.14
C ILE A 46 6.78 -13.47 2.60
N PRO A 47 6.01 -14.33 3.30
CA PRO A 47 6.51 -15.62 3.78
C PRO A 47 6.64 -16.65 2.64
N GLU A 48 5.82 -16.53 1.60
CA GLU A 48 5.86 -17.34 0.37
C GLU A 48 5.24 -16.54 -0.79
N SER A 49 5.71 -16.80 -2.01
CA SER A 49 5.15 -16.17 -3.21
C SER A 49 3.83 -16.85 -3.59
N CYS A 50 2.81 -16.07 -3.93
CA CYS A 50 1.46 -16.62 -4.17
C CYS A 50 1.25 -17.24 -5.57
N TYR A 51 2.26 -17.15 -6.45
CA TYR A 51 2.12 -17.50 -7.87
C TYR A 51 3.25 -18.37 -8.41
N ILE A 52 4.28 -18.63 -7.60
CA ILE A 52 5.48 -19.36 -8.01
C ILE A 52 6.19 -19.94 -6.78
N ASP A 53 6.98 -20.99 -6.96
CA ASP A 53 7.88 -21.51 -5.93
C ASP A 53 8.95 -20.47 -5.54
N ASP A 54 9.56 -20.64 -4.37
CA ASP A 54 10.51 -19.68 -3.81
C ASP A 54 11.71 -19.41 -4.74
N THR A 55 11.79 -18.16 -5.22
CA THR A 55 12.86 -17.66 -6.08
C THR A 55 14.09 -17.17 -5.30
N GLY A 56 14.00 -17.10 -3.97
CA GLY A 56 15.06 -16.62 -3.09
C GLY A 56 15.23 -15.10 -3.01
N HIS A 57 14.39 -14.30 -3.68
CA HIS A 57 14.43 -12.83 -3.65
C HIS A 57 13.05 -12.21 -3.92
N LEU A 58 12.92 -10.90 -3.67
CA LEU A 58 11.72 -10.14 -4.02
C LEU A 58 11.60 -9.97 -5.53
N ASN A 59 10.50 -10.47 -6.09
CA ASN A 59 10.18 -10.38 -7.51
C ASN A 59 9.57 -9.04 -7.90
N SER A 60 9.62 -8.71 -9.18
CA SER A 60 8.95 -7.52 -9.73
C SER A 60 7.43 -7.55 -9.56
N VAL A 61 6.82 -8.73 -9.65
CA VAL A 61 5.39 -8.93 -9.37
C VAL A 61 5.07 -8.58 -7.93
N GLU A 62 5.91 -9.00 -6.98
CA GLU A 62 5.71 -8.74 -5.55
C GLU A 62 5.91 -7.25 -5.20
N VAL A 63 6.88 -6.58 -5.83
CA VAL A 63 7.00 -5.11 -5.72
C VAL A 63 5.72 -4.41 -6.15
N ASN A 64 5.09 -4.86 -7.24
CA ASN A 64 3.86 -4.27 -7.73
C ASN A 64 2.67 -4.57 -6.79
N ILE A 65 2.56 -5.79 -6.24
CA ILE A 65 1.53 -6.15 -5.26
C ILE A 65 1.68 -5.30 -3.98
N CYS A 66 2.90 -5.18 -3.44
CA CYS A 66 3.18 -4.35 -2.27
C CYS A 66 2.90 -2.86 -2.53
N TYR A 67 3.25 -2.36 -3.72
CA TYR A 67 2.90 -1.00 -4.14
C TYR A 67 1.39 -0.77 -4.12
N ASN A 68 0.60 -1.70 -4.65
CA ASN A 68 -0.86 -1.58 -4.66
C ASN A 68 -1.44 -1.56 -3.25
N GLN A 69 -0.97 -2.44 -2.36
CA GLN A 69 -1.43 -2.47 -0.96
C GLN A 69 -1.11 -1.17 -0.22
N MET A 70 0.12 -0.69 -0.36
CA MET A 70 0.56 0.60 0.20
C MET A 70 -0.24 1.77 -0.35
N MET A 71 -0.42 1.83 -1.67
CA MET A 71 -1.14 2.91 -2.34
C MET A 71 -2.61 2.95 -1.90
N TYR A 72 -3.30 1.81 -1.87
CA TYR A 72 -4.67 1.76 -1.38
C TYR A 72 -4.78 2.22 0.07
N TYR A 73 -3.86 1.78 0.94
CA TYR A 73 -3.86 2.21 2.33
C TYR A 73 -3.59 3.72 2.48
N LEU A 74 -2.62 4.26 1.74
CA LEU A 74 -2.33 5.69 1.73
C LEU A 74 -3.55 6.50 1.30
N VAL A 75 -4.22 6.12 0.21
CA VAL A 75 -5.44 6.81 -0.26
C VAL A 75 -6.55 6.70 0.79
N ALA A 76 -6.82 5.51 1.32
CA ALA A 76 -7.86 5.32 2.33
C ALA A 76 -7.60 6.15 3.60
N LYS A 77 -6.35 6.18 4.08
CA LYS A 77 -5.97 6.94 5.26
C LYS A 77 -6.00 8.44 5.00
N SER A 78 -5.58 8.88 3.80
CA SER A 78 -5.74 10.28 3.36
C SER A 78 -7.19 10.71 3.32
N VAL A 79 -8.10 9.88 2.78
CA VAL A 79 -9.54 10.16 2.78
C VAL A 79 -10.10 10.22 4.20
N LYS A 80 -9.72 9.27 5.07
CA LYS A 80 -10.19 9.21 6.46
C LYS A 80 -9.80 10.46 7.27
N GLU A 81 -8.56 10.92 7.10
CA GLU A 81 -7.95 11.98 7.91
C GLU A 81 -7.97 13.35 7.21
N GLY A 82 -8.47 13.42 5.97
CA GLY A 82 -8.51 14.66 5.18
C GLY A 82 -7.12 15.17 4.75
N LEU A 83 -6.19 14.27 4.41
CA LEU A 83 -4.79 14.61 4.12
C LEU A 83 -4.53 14.79 2.63
N GLY A 84 -3.69 15.77 2.32
CA GLY A 84 -3.26 16.06 0.97
C GLY A 84 -4.34 16.69 0.10
N THR A 85 -4.12 16.69 -1.22
CA THR A 85 -5.03 17.32 -2.20
C THR A 85 -5.56 16.30 -3.21
N GLY A 86 -6.77 16.53 -3.74
CA GLY A 86 -7.40 15.73 -4.79
C GLY A 86 -8.43 14.70 -4.32
N PHE A 87 -8.62 14.54 -3.01
CA PHE A 87 -9.61 13.63 -2.41
C PHE A 87 -10.59 14.34 -1.47
N GLU A 88 -10.66 15.68 -1.50
CA GLU A 88 -11.42 16.50 -0.55
C GLU A 88 -12.93 16.18 -0.56
N SER A 89 -13.45 15.67 -1.68
CA SER A 89 -14.86 15.30 -1.85
C SER A 89 -15.16 13.83 -1.58
N TRP A 90 -14.13 13.01 -1.31
CA TRP A 90 -14.30 11.58 -1.11
C TRP A 90 -14.59 11.27 0.36
N THR A 91 -15.51 10.33 0.57
CA THR A 91 -15.67 9.62 1.83
C THR A 91 -15.00 8.25 1.75
N LEU A 92 -14.82 7.57 2.90
CA LEU A 92 -14.35 6.18 2.88
C LEU A 92 -15.32 5.27 2.09
N ASP A 93 -16.63 5.55 2.13
CA ASP A 93 -17.61 4.78 1.34
C ASP A 93 -17.43 4.96 -0.17
N ASP A 94 -16.99 6.14 -0.62
CA ASP A 94 -16.60 6.35 -2.01
C ASP A 94 -15.34 5.57 -2.35
N PHE A 95 -14.34 5.58 -1.46
CA PHE A 95 -13.12 4.77 -1.65
C PHE A 95 -13.46 3.28 -1.81
N TRP A 96 -14.31 2.71 -0.96
CA TRP A 96 -14.67 1.28 -1.03
C TRP A 96 -15.36 0.90 -2.34
N LYS A 97 -16.22 1.77 -2.87
CA LYS A 97 -16.90 1.54 -4.15
C LYS A 97 -15.93 1.57 -5.34
N ARG A 98 -14.87 2.38 -5.22
CA ARG A 98 -13.93 2.69 -6.30
C ARG A 98 -12.67 1.84 -6.28
N GLN A 99 -12.33 1.23 -5.13
CA GLN A 99 -11.04 0.58 -4.88
C GLN A 99 -10.60 -0.35 -6.02
N LEU A 100 -11.47 -1.24 -6.47
CA LEU A 100 -11.16 -2.22 -7.50
C LEU A 100 -11.48 -1.76 -8.93
N PRO A 101 -12.64 -1.16 -9.22
CA PRO A 101 -13.01 -0.85 -10.60
C PRO A 101 -12.38 0.44 -11.15
N ASP A 102 -12.10 1.43 -10.28
CA ASP A 102 -11.85 2.81 -10.73
C ASP A 102 -10.42 3.32 -10.45
N ILE A 103 -9.63 2.61 -9.63
CA ILE A 103 -8.23 2.96 -9.39
C ILE A 103 -7.33 2.16 -10.33
N LEU A 104 -6.74 2.85 -11.31
CA LEU A 104 -5.96 2.25 -12.40
C LEU A 104 -4.49 2.66 -12.33
N ILE A 105 -3.59 1.71 -12.55
CA ILE A 105 -2.17 2.01 -12.80
C ILE A 105 -1.98 2.23 -14.29
N ALA A 106 -1.93 3.50 -14.71
CA ALA A 106 -1.71 3.85 -16.10
C ALA A 106 -0.26 3.57 -16.57
N ARG A 107 0.71 3.66 -15.65
CA ARG A 107 2.12 3.38 -15.92
C ARG A 107 2.82 2.92 -14.64
N PHE A 108 3.53 1.80 -14.72
CA PHE A 108 4.36 1.29 -13.63
C PHE A 108 5.81 1.11 -14.10
N ALA A 109 6.77 1.42 -13.23
CA ALA A 109 8.18 1.16 -13.48
C ALA A 109 8.87 0.78 -12.18
N SER A 110 9.70 -0.26 -12.23
CA SER A 110 10.49 -0.76 -11.10
C SER A 110 11.94 -0.93 -11.53
N ASN A 111 12.87 -0.44 -10.72
CA ASN A 111 14.31 -0.55 -10.99
C ASN A 111 15.00 -1.23 -9.80
N PHE A 112 15.68 -2.34 -10.06
CA PHE A 112 16.31 -3.16 -9.02
C PHE A 112 17.81 -2.97 -9.04
N ARG A 113 18.35 -2.34 -8.00
CA ARG A 113 19.80 -2.15 -7.84
C ARG A 113 20.49 -3.36 -7.23
N ARG A 114 19.75 -4.12 -6.42
CA ARG A 114 20.16 -5.34 -5.75
C ARG A 114 18.91 -6.16 -5.42
N PRO A 115 19.01 -7.49 -5.28
CA PRO A 115 17.94 -8.30 -4.72
C PRO A 115 17.53 -7.80 -3.33
N VAL A 116 16.23 -7.82 -3.06
CA VAL A 116 15.65 -7.47 -1.74
C VAL A 116 15.21 -8.75 -1.05
N ASN A 117 15.42 -8.85 0.26
CA ASN A 117 14.94 -9.96 1.06
C ASN A 117 13.40 -9.88 1.19
N PRO A 118 12.63 -10.83 0.64
CA PRO A 118 11.17 -10.76 0.67
C PRO A 118 10.59 -11.01 2.07
N ARG A 119 11.35 -11.65 2.98
CA ARG A 119 10.87 -12.02 4.32
C ARG A 119 10.72 -10.84 5.26
N ALA A 120 11.47 -9.75 5.04
CA ALA A 120 11.34 -8.49 5.78
C ALA A 120 12.01 -7.36 4.98
N PHE A 121 11.22 -6.36 4.59
CA PHE A 121 11.72 -5.16 3.91
C PHE A 121 10.80 -3.96 4.15
N SER A 122 11.33 -2.76 3.95
CA SER A 122 10.61 -1.49 4.11
C SER A 122 10.42 -0.78 2.77
N GLY A 123 9.40 0.07 2.69
CA GLY A 123 9.08 0.90 1.52
C GLY A 123 8.61 2.30 1.89
#